data_AF-A0A2R8C1A1-F1
#
_entry.id   AF-A0A2R8C1A1-F1
#
_cell.length_a   1.000
_cell.length_b   1.000
_cell.length_c   1.000
_cell.angle_alpha   90.00
_cell.angle_beta   90.00
_cell.angle_gamma   90.00
#
_symmetry.space_group_name_H-M   'P 1'
#
loop_
_entity.id
_entity.type
_entity.pdbx_description
1 polymer ?
#
loop_
_entity_poly.entity_id
_entity_poly.type
_entity_poly.pdbx_seq_one_letter_code
_entity_poly.pdbx_strand_id
1 'polypeptide(L)'
;MTTLPDARLLNPLVVSGLLAAALCAAAGLAVPPPEDGATATLLERLVHNPFVLVIGFVGLWALVYGTIQLWATGTTQAGGLAGWLSGQGGGREVPMPADPTLAAGLFAERWDHLVARRMAPMSYAVWVLPLLGFIGTVIGISDAIGGLGTVFADGDRQEALESVLGALRFAFDTTFAGLVLVIPVMALSTWIDLVGDRARDRAIGARFGAPSAA
;
A
#
# COMPACT_ATOMS: atom_id res chain seq x y z
N MET A 1 -15.99 -7.35 -31.60
CA MET A 1 -15.32 -8.10 -30.51
C MET A 1 -14.61 -7.10 -29.62
N THR A 2 -14.62 -7.29 -28.30
CA THR A 2 -14.25 -6.21 -27.37
C THR A 2 -13.29 -6.71 -26.32
N THR A 3 -12.07 -6.18 -26.33
CA THR A 3 -11.01 -6.51 -25.37
C THR A 3 -11.23 -5.74 -24.08
N LEU A 4 -11.34 -6.44 -22.95
CA LEU A 4 -11.37 -5.81 -21.63
C LEU A 4 -10.09 -6.10 -20.88
N PRO A 5 -9.42 -5.07 -20.32
CA PRO A 5 -8.20 -5.26 -19.53
C PRO A 5 -8.38 -6.36 -18.47
N ASP A 6 -7.52 -7.38 -18.51
CA ASP A 6 -7.56 -8.51 -17.58
C ASP A 6 -7.13 -8.04 -16.17
N ALA A 7 -7.53 -8.68 -15.07
CA ALA A 7 -7.13 -8.29 -13.71
C ALA A 7 -6.14 -9.29 -13.10
N ARG A 8 -4.95 -9.42 -13.71
CA ARG A 8 -3.94 -10.38 -13.26
C ARG A 8 -3.09 -9.76 -12.16
N LEU A 9 -3.41 -10.08 -10.91
CA LEU A 9 -2.77 -9.48 -9.75
C LEU A 9 -1.35 -9.99 -9.48
N LEU A 10 -0.98 -11.19 -9.95
CA LEU A 10 0.29 -11.81 -9.58
C LEU A 10 1.51 -10.95 -9.96
N ASN A 11 1.59 -10.50 -11.21
CA ASN A 11 2.73 -9.71 -11.68
C ASN A 11 2.90 -8.38 -10.92
N PRO A 12 1.88 -7.50 -10.82
CA PRO A 12 2.04 -6.22 -10.13
C PRO A 12 2.37 -6.42 -8.64
N LEU A 13 1.79 -7.44 -7.98
CA LEU A 13 2.07 -7.71 -6.56
C LEU A 13 3.51 -8.18 -6.33
N VAL A 14 4.03 -9.05 -7.20
CA VAL A 14 5.41 -9.57 -7.10
C VAL A 14 6.42 -8.48 -7.41
N VAL A 15 6.21 -7.71 -8.48
CA VAL A 15 7.13 -6.64 -8.87
C VAL A 15 7.16 -5.53 -7.81
N SER A 16 6.00 -5.09 -7.32
CA SER A 16 5.95 -4.10 -6.24
C SER A 16 6.57 -4.65 -4.95
N GLY A 17 6.38 -5.95 -4.67
CA GLY A 17 6.98 -6.65 -3.52
C GLY A 17 8.50 -6.61 -3.53
N LEU A 18 9.10 -7.03 -4.65
CA LEU A 18 10.56 -7.05 -4.81
C LEU A 18 11.15 -5.64 -4.75
N LEU A 19 10.49 -4.66 -5.37
CA LEU A 19 10.92 -3.26 -5.32
C LEU A 19 10.84 -2.68 -3.91
N ALA A 20 9.76 -2.96 -3.18
CA ALA A 20 9.63 -2.51 -1.79
C ALA A 20 10.69 -3.15 -0.88
N ALA A 21 10.96 -4.45 -1.03
CA ALA A 21 12.02 -5.13 -0.30
C ALA A 21 13.40 -4.51 -0.61
N ALA A 22 13.67 -4.21 -1.88
CA ALA A 22 14.92 -3.55 -2.30
C ALA A 22 15.03 -2.13 -1.72
N LEU A 23 13.95 -1.36 -1.67
CA LEU A 23 13.93 -0.03 -1.07
C LEU A 23 14.16 -0.08 0.45
N CYS A 24 13.55 -1.03 1.17
CA CYS A 24 13.83 -1.25 2.59
C CYS A 24 15.29 -1.62 2.84
N ALA A 25 15.84 -2.55 2.05
CA ALA A 25 17.24 -2.95 2.17
C ALA A 25 18.19 -1.79 1.87
N ALA A 26 17.90 -1.01 0.82
CA ALA A 26 18.69 0.17 0.48
C ALA A 26 18.64 1.24 1.58
N ALA A 27 17.50 1.45 2.23
CA ALA A 27 17.38 2.37 3.36
C ALA A 27 18.26 1.91 4.55
N GLY A 28 18.27 0.61 4.85
CA GLY A 28 19.15 0.04 5.89
C GLY A 28 20.64 0.12 5.58
N LEU A 29 21.02 0.14 4.30
CA LEU A 29 22.41 0.34 3.89
C LEU A 29 22.82 1.84 3.87
N ALA A 30 21.86 2.73 3.62
CA ALA A 30 22.10 4.16 3.51
C ALA A 30 22.17 4.87 4.88
N VAL A 31 21.46 4.35 5.88
CA VAL A 31 21.45 4.89 7.24
C VAL A 31 22.41 4.04 8.09
N PRO A 32 23.50 4.61 8.63
CA PRO A 32 24.41 3.85 9.48
C PRO A 32 23.69 3.38 10.76
N PRO A 33 24.06 2.22 11.32
CA PRO A 33 23.51 1.77 12.59
C PRO A 33 23.89 2.76 13.71
N PRO A 34 23.00 3.01 14.68
CA PRO A 34 23.28 3.93 15.78
C PRO A 34 24.44 3.41 16.63
N GLU A 35 25.39 4.30 16.98
CA GLU A 35 26.51 3.97 17.88
C GLU A 35 26.01 3.71 19.30
N ASP A 36 25.04 4.51 19.77
CA ASP A 36 24.36 4.35 21.05
C ASP A 36 22.83 4.41 20.87
N GLY A 37 22.12 3.40 21.38
CA GLY A 37 20.65 3.35 21.30
C GLY A 37 19.94 4.48 22.05
N ALA A 38 20.62 5.13 23.00
CA ALA A 38 20.08 6.23 23.79
C ALA A 38 20.03 7.56 23.02
N THR A 39 20.97 7.77 22.08
CA THR A 39 21.09 9.00 21.27
C THR A 39 20.59 8.80 19.84
N ALA A 40 20.17 7.58 19.49
CA ALA A 40 19.69 7.22 18.16
C ALA A 40 18.57 8.15 17.66
N THR A 41 18.78 8.70 16.47
CA THR A 41 17.79 9.57 15.83
C THR A 41 16.52 8.80 15.50
N LEU A 42 15.38 9.50 15.32
CA LEU A 42 14.14 8.84 14.92
C LEU A 42 14.31 8.02 13.63
N LEU A 43 15.05 8.54 12.65
CA LEU A 43 15.31 7.83 11.40
C LEU A 43 16.09 6.53 11.60
N GLU A 44 17.18 6.56 12.39
CA GLU A 44 17.98 5.37 12.70
C GLU A 44 17.13 4.29 13.37
N ARG A 45 16.31 4.69 14.35
CA ARG A 45 15.43 3.75 15.06
C ARG A 45 14.38 3.14 14.15
N LEU A 46 13.77 3.93 13.25
CA LEU A 46 12.77 3.41 12.32
C LEU A 46 13.38 2.44 11.30
N VAL A 47 14.60 2.72 10.82
CA VAL A 47 15.27 1.91 9.80
C VAL A 47 15.90 0.64 10.37
N HIS A 48 16.34 0.65 11.63
CA HIS A 48 17.00 -0.52 12.24
C HIS A 48 16.08 -1.38 13.11
N ASN A 49 14.85 -0.93 13.37
CA ASN A 49 13.87 -1.73 14.11
C ASN A 49 13.17 -2.73 13.18
N PRO A 50 13.27 -4.05 13.44
CA PRO A 50 12.72 -5.07 12.54
C PRO A 50 11.20 -5.00 12.41
N PHE A 51 10.48 -4.64 13.47
CA PHE A 51 9.03 -4.52 13.42
C PHE A 51 8.61 -3.28 12.60
N VAL A 52 9.31 -2.17 12.78
CA VAL A 52 9.07 -0.97 11.95
C VAL A 52 9.42 -1.23 10.48
N LEU A 53 10.46 -2.01 10.19
CA LEU A 53 10.77 -2.42 8.82
C LEU A 53 9.66 -3.25 8.18
N VAL A 54 8.93 -4.07 8.94
CA VAL A 54 7.73 -4.76 8.43
C VAL A 54 6.64 -3.76 8.06
N ILE A 55 6.37 -2.77 8.91
CA ILE A 55 5.41 -1.69 8.62
C ILE A 55 5.87 -0.90 7.38
N GLY A 56 7.15 -0.55 7.33
CA GLY A 56 7.82 0.11 6.22
C GLY A 56 7.67 -0.64 4.91
N PHE A 57 7.90 -1.95 4.93
CA PHE A 57 7.73 -2.82 3.78
C PHE A 57 6.30 -2.79 3.26
N VAL A 58 5.29 -2.95 4.12
CA VAL A 58 3.87 -2.91 3.73
C VAL A 58 3.51 -1.54 3.12
N GLY A 59 3.99 -0.45 3.73
CA GLY A 59 3.73 0.91 3.24
C GLY A 59 4.38 1.18 1.88
N LEU A 60 5.67 0.88 1.74
CA LEU A 60 6.38 1.03 0.48
C LEU A 60 5.83 0.12 -0.62
N TRP A 61 5.45 -1.09 -0.27
CA TRP A 61 4.81 -2.02 -1.19
C TRP A 61 3.50 -1.46 -1.75
N ALA A 62 2.63 -0.92 -0.89
CA ALA A 62 1.40 -0.30 -1.31
C ALA A 62 1.65 0.95 -2.17
N LEU A 63 2.63 1.79 -1.81
CA LEU A 63 2.99 2.96 -2.61
C LEU A 63 3.49 2.58 -4.00
N VAL A 64 4.43 1.63 -4.10
CA VAL A 64 4.95 1.16 -5.39
C VAL A 64 3.84 0.52 -6.21
N TYR A 65 3.02 -0.34 -5.60
CA TYR A 65 1.87 -0.95 -6.26
C TYR A 65 0.90 0.11 -6.80
N GLY A 66 0.54 1.09 -5.98
CA GLY A 66 -0.35 2.19 -6.36
C GLY A 66 0.24 3.04 -7.49
N THR A 67 1.55 3.33 -7.47
CA THR A 67 2.22 4.05 -8.57
C THR A 67 2.17 3.26 -9.87
N ILE A 68 2.39 1.95 -9.83
CA ILE A 68 2.26 1.07 -11.01
C ILE A 68 0.82 1.11 -11.55
N GLN A 69 -0.19 1.06 -10.68
CA GLN A 69 -1.60 1.14 -11.10
C GLN A 69 -1.97 2.51 -11.66
N LEU A 70 -1.51 3.59 -11.04
CA LEU A 70 -1.73 4.96 -11.50
C LEU A 70 -1.08 5.21 -12.87
N TRP A 71 0.12 4.68 -13.07
CA TRP A 71 0.79 4.76 -14.35
C TRP A 71 0.02 3.99 -15.43
N ALA A 72 -0.48 2.81 -15.10
CA ALA A 72 -1.25 1.96 -16.02
C ALA A 72 -2.57 2.59 -16.48
N THR A 73 -3.30 3.27 -15.58
CA THR A 73 -4.54 3.98 -15.93
C THR A 73 -4.31 5.17 -16.86
N GLY A 74 -3.09 5.73 -16.87
CA GLY A 74 -2.68 6.78 -17.81
C GLY A 74 -2.33 6.27 -19.21
N THR A 75 -1.98 4.99 -19.37
CA THR A 75 -1.61 4.40 -20.66
C THR A 75 -2.83 3.84 -21.40
N THR A 76 -3.22 4.45 -22.52
CA THR A 76 -4.45 4.17 -23.28
C THR A 76 -4.48 2.83 -24.03
N GLN A 77 -3.38 2.07 -24.06
CA GLN A 77 -3.35 0.69 -24.55
C GLN A 77 -2.51 -0.14 -23.58
N ALA A 78 -3.15 -0.99 -22.79
CA ALA A 78 -2.48 -2.00 -21.98
C ALA A 78 -1.94 -3.17 -22.86
N GLY A 79 -1.19 -2.83 -23.91
CA GLY A 79 -0.39 -3.77 -24.70
C GLY A 79 1.06 -3.75 -24.23
N GLY A 80 1.74 -4.88 -24.29
CA GLY A 80 3.17 -4.97 -23.97
C GLY A 80 3.51 -4.89 -22.48
N LEU A 81 4.67 -4.29 -22.18
CA LEU A 81 5.27 -4.27 -20.84
C LEU A 81 4.41 -3.53 -19.81
N ALA A 82 3.71 -2.47 -20.22
CA ALA A 82 2.83 -1.72 -19.34
C ALA A 82 1.68 -2.56 -18.81
N GLY A 83 0.99 -3.29 -19.70
CA GLY A 83 -0.08 -4.22 -19.33
C GLY A 83 0.42 -5.43 -18.53
N TRP A 84 1.63 -5.91 -18.80
CA TRP A 84 2.23 -7.02 -18.04
C TRP A 84 2.58 -6.63 -16.60
N LEU A 85 3.21 -5.46 -16.41
CA LEU A 85 3.63 -4.95 -15.09
C LEU A 85 2.44 -4.61 -14.20
N SER A 86 1.44 -3.94 -14.77
CA SER A 86 0.25 -3.48 -14.04
C SER A 86 -0.83 -4.55 -13.89
N GLY A 87 -0.66 -5.67 -14.59
CA GLY A 87 -1.64 -6.72 -14.68
C GLY A 87 -2.90 -6.32 -15.44
N GLN A 88 -2.90 -5.22 -16.22
CA GLN A 88 -4.02 -4.77 -17.07
C GLN A 88 -3.95 -5.32 -18.51
N GLY A 89 -2.88 -6.02 -18.87
CA GLY A 89 -2.64 -6.50 -20.23
C GLY A 89 -3.37 -7.80 -20.60
N GLY A 90 -3.53 -8.01 -21.91
CA GLY A 90 -4.01 -9.29 -22.47
C GLY A 90 -5.50 -9.53 -22.29
N GLY A 91 -6.30 -8.46 -22.38
CA GLY A 91 -7.72 -8.52 -22.17
C GLY A 91 -8.45 -9.58 -23.00
N ARG A 92 -9.26 -10.43 -22.36
CA ARG A 92 -10.08 -11.39 -23.09
C ARG A 92 -11.14 -10.65 -23.90
N GLU A 93 -11.26 -11.01 -25.17
CA GLU A 93 -12.41 -10.61 -25.96
C GLU A 93 -13.65 -11.29 -25.39
N VAL A 94 -14.62 -10.49 -24.97
CA VAL A 94 -15.90 -11.03 -24.51
C VAL A 94 -16.99 -10.62 -25.50
N PRO A 95 -17.80 -11.59 -25.98
CA PRO A 95 -18.98 -11.29 -26.78
C PRO A 95 -19.89 -10.33 -26.02
N MET A 96 -20.32 -9.25 -26.68
CA MET A 96 -21.28 -8.31 -26.12
C MET A 96 -22.67 -8.58 -26.70
N PRO A 97 -23.75 -8.37 -25.95
CA PRO A 97 -25.11 -8.41 -26.48
C PRO A 97 -25.29 -7.40 -27.64
N ALA A 98 -26.24 -7.68 -28.53
CA ALA A 98 -26.57 -6.79 -29.65
C ALA A 98 -27.31 -5.51 -29.19
N ASP A 99 -28.06 -5.59 -28.08
CA ASP A 99 -28.71 -4.42 -27.48
C ASP A 99 -27.66 -3.46 -26.88
N PRO A 100 -27.57 -2.21 -27.38
CA PRO A 100 -26.55 -1.26 -26.94
C PRO A 100 -26.69 -0.84 -25.48
N THR A 101 -27.92 -0.80 -24.95
CA THR A 101 -28.17 -0.39 -23.56
C THR A 101 -27.73 -1.48 -22.60
N LEU A 102 -28.08 -2.73 -22.89
CA LEU A 102 -27.63 -3.91 -22.16
C LEU A 102 -26.11 -4.08 -22.25
N ALA A 103 -25.52 -3.84 -23.43
CA ALA A 103 -24.08 -3.91 -23.62
C ALA A 103 -23.33 -2.84 -22.81
N ALA A 104 -23.87 -1.62 -22.71
CA ALA A 104 -23.30 -0.57 -21.87
C ALA A 104 -23.36 -0.93 -20.38
N GLY A 105 -24.48 -1.46 -19.90
CA GLY A 105 -24.65 -1.91 -18.51
C GLY A 105 -23.65 -3.01 -18.11
N LEU A 106 -23.55 -4.08 -18.90
CA LEU A 106 -22.61 -5.18 -18.63
C LEU A 106 -21.14 -4.76 -18.76
N PHE A 107 -20.85 -3.76 -19.59
CA PHE A 107 -19.51 -3.18 -19.67
C PHE A 107 -19.16 -2.45 -18.38
N ALA A 108 -20.06 -1.57 -17.89
CA ALA A 108 -19.87 -0.81 -16.67
C ALA A 108 -19.73 -1.74 -15.44
N GLU A 109 -20.62 -2.70 -15.25
CA GLU A 109 -20.59 -3.65 -14.13
C GLU A 109 -19.26 -4.42 -14.09
N ARG A 110 -18.80 -4.91 -15.24
CA ARG A 110 -17.54 -5.65 -15.32
C ARG A 110 -16.31 -4.76 -15.12
N TRP A 111 -16.36 -3.52 -15.59
CA TRP A 111 -15.31 -2.54 -15.31
C TRP A 111 -15.17 -2.35 -13.80
N ASP A 112 -16.29 -2.16 -13.10
CA ASP A 112 -16.33 -1.93 -11.67
C ASP A 112 -15.77 -3.15 -10.91
N HIS A 113 -16.11 -4.38 -11.34
CA HIS A 113 -15.51 -5.60 -10.79
C HIS A 113 -13.99 -5.70 -11.02
N LEU A 114 -13.49 -5.29 -12.19
CA LEU A 114 -12.07 -5.34 -12.49
C LEU A 114 -11.29 -4.29 -11.68
N VAL A 115 -11.83 -3.08 -11.56
CA VAL A 115 -11.24 -2.01 -10.71
C VAL A 115 -11.21 -2.45 -9.26
N ALA A 116 -12.32 -2.99 -8.73
CA ALA A 116 -12.37 -3.49 -7.35
C ALA A 116 -11.29 -4.55 -7.07
N ARG A 117 -11.08 -5.50 -8.00
CA ARG A 117 -10.01 -6.51 -7.86
C ARG A 117 -8.62 -5.89 -7.83
N ARG A 118 -8.35 -4.89 -8.68
CA ARG A 118 -7.06 -4.18 -8.72
C ARG A 118 -6.81 -3.31 -7.48
N MET A 119 -7.86 -2.75 -6.89
CA MET A 119 -7.73 -1.87 -5.72
C MET A 119 -7.69 -2.64 -4.40
N ALA A 120 -8.11 -3.91 -4.38
CA ALA A 120 -8.11 -4.74 -3.16
C ALA A 120 -6.78 -4.72 -2.35
N PRO A 121 -5.58 -4.78 -2.97
CA PRO A 121 -4.31 -4.68 -2.25
C PRO A 121 -4.10 -3.32 -1.56
N MET A 122 -4.52 -2.22 -2.19
CA MET A 122 -4.44 -0.87 -1.62
C MET A 122 -5.39 -0.73 -0.43
N SER A 123 -6.65 -1.18 -0.59
CA SER A 123 -7.64 -1.16 0.48
C SER A 123 -7.17 -1.98 1.69
N TYR A 124 -6.54 -3.13 1.43
CA TYR A 124 -5.93 -3.95 2.48
C TYR A 124 -4.80 -3.21 3.19
N ALA A 125 -3.89 -2.57 2.47
CA ALA A 125 -2.78 -1.82 3.08
C ALA A 125 -3.26 -0.64 3.93
N VAL A 126 -4.29 0.08 3.49
CA VAL A 126 -4.91 1.19 4.26
C VAL A 126 -5.43 0.70 5.62
N TRP A 127 -5.98 -0.51 5.67
CA TRP A 127 -6.46 -1.12 6.91
C TRP A 127 -5.34 -1.72 7.77
N VAL A 128 -4.36 -2.39 7.15
CA VAL A 128 -3.29 -3.09 7.87
C VAL A 128 -2.31 -2.14 8.54
N LEU A 129 -1.92 -1.04 7.91
CA LEU A 129 -0.86 -0.16 8.41
C LEU A 129 -1.16 0.42 9.81
N PRO A 130 -2.35 1.00 10.08
CA PRO A 130 -2.70 1.47 11.42
C PRO A 130 -2.78 0.33 12.44
N LEU A 131 -3.25 -0.85 12.02
CA LEU A 131 -3.36 -2.01 12.89
C LEU A 131 -1.99 -2.56 13.28
N LEU A 132 -1.03 -2.63 12.36
CA LEU A 132 0.35 -3.01 12.70
C LEU A 132 0.97 -2.00 13.69
N GLY A 133 0.74 -0.70 13.48
CA GLY A 133 1.17 0.32 14.43
C GLY A 133 0.56 0.15 15.82
N PHE A 134 -0.74 -0.17 15.88
CA PHE A 134 -1.43 -0.47 17.14
C PHE A 134 -0.93 -1.77 17.80
N ILE A 135 -0.63 -2.80 17.03
CA ILE A 135 0.00 -4.02 17.57
C ILE A 135 1.34 -3.67 18.22
N GLY A 136 2.14 -2.83 17.57
CA GLY A 136 3.40 -2.34 18.12
C GLY A 136 3.23 -1.57 19.44
N THR A 137 2.18 -0.75 19.59
CA THR A 137 1.90 -0.09 20.88
C THR A 137 1.46 -1.06 21.95
N VAL A 138 0.61 -2.02 21.62
CA VAL A 138 0.17 -3.04 22.59
C VAL A 138 1.36 -3.82 23.11
N ILE A 139 2.29 -4.22 22.24
CA ILE A 139 3.53 -4.90 22.63
C ILE A 139 4.37 -3.99 23.53
N GLY A 140 4.74 -2.79 23.06
CA GLY A 140 5.64 -1.91 23.80
C GLY A 140 5.07 -1.41 25.13
N ILE A 141 3.76 -1.16 25.23
CA ILE A 141 3.13 -0.77 26.50
C ILE A 141 3.08 -1.96 27.46
N SER A 142 2.80 -3.17 26.97
CA SER A 142 2.80 -4.38 27.80
C SER A 142 4.17 -4.63 28.42
N ASP A 143 5.24 -4.49 27.62
CA ASP A 143 6.62 -4.63 28.07
C ASP A 143 7.00 -3.52 29.07
N ALA A 144 6.59 -2.28 28.80
CA ALA A 144 6.80 -1.15 29.73
C ALA A 144 6.14 -1.39 31.10
N ILE A 145 4.92 -1.92 31.12
CA ILE A 145 4.20 -2.25 32.37
C ILE A 145 4.93 -3.37 33.12
N GLY A 146 5.39 -4.41 32.42
CA GLY A 146 6.18 -5.49 33.03
C GLY A 146 7.47 -4.98 33.68
N GLY A 147 8.16 -4.05 33.01
CA GLY A 147 9.38 -3.42 33.51
C GLY A 147 9.18 -2.53 34.74
N LEU A 148 8.01 -1.91 34.91
CA LEU A 148 7.73 -1.10 36.10
C LEU A 148 7.77 -1.90 37.41
N GLY A 149 7.46 -3.21 37.37
CA GLY A 149 7.53 -4.07 38.54
C GLY A 149 8.95 -4.20 39.11
N THR A 150 9.97 -4.12 38.27
CA THR A 150 11.38 -4.23 38.68
C THR A 150 11.97 -2.91 39.15
N VAL A 151 11.41 -1.77 38.74
CA VAL A 151 11.80 -0.42 39.20
C VAL A 151 11.65 -0.27 40.72
N PHE A 152 10.67 -0.96 41.31
CA PHE A 152 10.41 -0.91 42.75
C PHE A 152 11.15 -2.01 43.54
N ALA A 153 11.88 -2.90 42.86
CA ALA A 153 12.78 -3.87 43.50
C ALA A 153 14.17 -3.24 43.69
N ASP A 154 14.80 -3.45 44.85
CA ASP A 154 15.95 -2.69 45.38
C ASP A 154 17.32 -2.84 44.64
N GLY A 155 17.33 -3.23 43.36
CA GLY A 155 18.56 -3.55 42.63
C GLY A 155 19.13 -2.43 41.76
N ASP A 156 18.35 -1.93 40.79
CA ASP A 156 18.83 -0.94 39.82
C ASP A 156 17.66 -0.17 39.17
N ARG A 157 17.25 0.94 39.80
CA ARG A 157 16.12 1.74 39.30
C ARG A 157 16.43 2.43 37.98
N GLN A 158 17.71 2.73 37.72
CA GLN A 158 18.11 3.45 36.52
C GLN A 158 17.96 2.54 35.29
N GLU A 159 18.52 1.33 35.37
CA GLU A 159 18.40 0.33 34.30
C GLU A 159 16.93 -0.04 34.04
N ALA A 160 16.13 -0.19 35.11
CA ALA A 160 14.71 -0.49 34.99
C ALA A 160 13.93 0.65 34.31
N LEU A 161 14.24 1.92 34.62
CA LEU A 161 13.63 3.07 33.95
C LEU A 161 14.04 3.17 32.47
N GLU A 162 15.31 2.91 32.15
CA GLU A 162 15.80 2.91 30.77
C GLU A 162 15.09 1.85 29.92
N SER A 163 14.88 0.65 30.49
CA SER A 163 14.11 -0.42 29.86
C SER A 163 12.65 -0.01 29.57
N VAL A 164 11.95 0.55 30.57
CA VAL A 164 10.56 1.04 30.42
C VAL A 164 10.47 2.13 29.35
N LEU A 165 11.40 3.08 29.35
CA LEU A 165 11.45 4.15 28.35
C LEU A 165 11.75 3.60 26.95
N GLY A 166 12.61 2.58 26.83
CA GLY A 166 12.86 1.88 25.57
C GLY A 166 11.61 1.22 24.99
N ALA A 167 10.84 0.53 25.84
CA ALA A 167 9.60 -0.13 25.45
C ALA A 167 8.51 0.87 25.02
N LEU A 168 8.39 2.00 25.74
CA LEU A 168 7.50 3.09 25.34
C LEU A 168 7.93 3.76 24.03
N ARG A 169 9.24 3.94 23.81
CA ARG A 169 9.76 4.46 22.54
C ARG A 169 9.41 3.53 21.38
N PHE A 170 9.57 2.22 21.55
CA PHE A 170 9.15 1.22 20.56
C PHE A 170 7.65 1.35 20.23
N ALA A 171 6.79 1.47 21.25
CA ALA A 171 5.35 1.66 21.06
C ALA A 171 5.05 2.92 20.21
N PHE A 172 5.66 4.06 20.55
CA PHE A 172 5.43 5.29 19.79
C PHE A 172 5.97 5.22 18.36
N ASP A 173 7.16 4.66 18.15
CA ASP A 173 7.79 4.55 16.84
C ASP A 173 6.95 3.70 15.86
N THR A 174 6.41 2.58 16.35
CA THR A 174 5.59 1.68 15.55
C THR A 174 4.25 2.30 15.15
N THR A 175 3.58 3.02 16.05
CA THR A 175 2.36 3.77 15.71
C THR A 175 2.65 4.95 14.79
N PHE A 176 3.73 5.69 15.05
CA PHE A 176 4.16 6.78 14.18
C PHE A 176 4.39 6.27 12.75
N ALA A 177 5.15 5.18 12.59
CA ALA A 177 5.41 4.57 11.29
C ALA A 177 4.11 4.16 10.56
N GLY A 178 3.19 3.48 11.27
CA GLY A 178 1.92 3.05 10.69
C GLY A 178 1.08 4.22 10.17
N LEU A 179 0.97 5.29 10.97
CA LEU A 179 0.19 6.48 10.61
C LEU A 179 0.85 7.31 9.51
N VAL A 180 2.16 7.50 9.57
CA VAL A 180 2.88 8.28 8.54
C VAL A 180 2.84 7.59 7.18
N LEU A 181 2.88 6.26 7.14
CA LEU A 181 2.83 5.50 5.88
C LEU A 181 1.40 5.35 5.35
N VAL A 182 0.38 5.28 6.20
CA VAL A 182 -1.01 5.13 5.70
C VAL A 182 -1.52 6.39 5.00
N ILE A 183 -1.10 7.57 5.43
CA ILE A 183 -1.53 8.86 4.84
C ILE A 183 -1.25 8.95 3.34
N PRO A 184 0.01 8.78 2.85
CA PRO A 184 0.30 8.83 1.43
C PRO A 184 -0.33 7.64 0.67
N VAL A 185 -0.44 6.46 1.28
CA VAL A 185 -1.12 5.31 0.67
C VAL A 185 -2.60 5.61 0.42
N MET A 186 -3.29 6.19 1.40
CA MET A 186 -4.70 6.60 1.27
C MET A 186 -4.85 7.72 0.24
N ALA A 187 -3.96 8.71 0.24
CA ALA A 187 -3.99 9.79 -0.74
C ALA A 187 -3.81 9.25 -2.18
N LEU A 188 -2.89 8.30 -2.37
CA LEU A 188 -2.65 7.64 -3.64
C LEU A 188 -3.84 6.77 -4.07
N SER A 189 -4.45 6.02 -3.15
CA SER A 189 -5.66 5.23 -3.43
C SER A 189 -6.78 6.10 -3.97
N THR A 190 -7.10 7.20 -3.26
CA THR A 190 -8.11 8.17 -3.66
C THR A 190 -7.79 8.79 -5.02
N TRP A 191 -6.52 9.09 -5.28
CA TRP A 191 -6.11 9.63 -6.58
C TRP A 191 -6.36 8.64 -7.72
N ILE A 192 -6.04 7.35 -7.52
CA ILE A 192 -6.27 6.30 -8.51
C ILE A 192 -7.77 6.16 -8.81
N ASP A 193 -8.62 6.17 -7.79
CA ASP A 193 -10.08 6.10 -7.96
C ASP A 193 -10.59 7.29 -8.79
N LEU A 194 -10.15 8.52 -8.44
CA LEU A 194 -10.51 9.73 -9.19
C LEU A 194 -10.04 9.72 -10.65
N VAL A 195 -8.90 9.11 -10.96
CA VAL A 195 -8.41 8.96 -12.34
C VAL A 195 -9.16 7.85 -13.06
N GLY A 196 -9.46 6.75 -12.35
CA GLY A 196 -10.21 5.60 -12.85
C GLY A 196 -11.63 5.96 -13.27
N ASP A 197 -12.34 6.75 -12.47
CA ASP A 197 -13.69 7.23 -12.78
C ASP A 197 -13.71 8.07 -14.06
N ARG A 198 -12.75 8.99 -14.20
CA ARG A 198 -12.61 9.79 -15.42
C ARG A 198 -12.29 8.93 -16.65
N ALA A 199 -11.52 7.86 -16.49
CA ALA A 199 -11.21 6.93 -17.57
C ALA A 199 -12.45 6.11 -17.98
N ARG A 200 -13.26 5.68 -17.01
CA ARG A 200 -14.53 4.98 -17.21
C ARG A 200 -15.52 5.83 -17.99
N ASP A 201 -15.72 7.09 -17.60
CA ASP A 201 -16.67 8.00 -18.27
C ASP A 201 -16.27 8.27 -19.72
N ARG A 202 -14.97 8.49 -19.98
CA ARG A 202 -14.46 8.64 -21.35
C ARG A 202 -14.65 7.37 -22.18
N ALA A 203 -14.43 6.19 -21.60
CA ALA A 203 -14.57 4.93 -22.30
C ALA A 203 -16.04 4.63 -22.65
N ILE A 204 -16.97 4.93 -21.74
CA ILE A 204 -18.41 4.81 -21.99
C ILE A 204 -18.84 5.78 -23.08
N GLY A 205 -18.45 7.06 -22.97
CA GLY A 205 -18.79 8.10 -23.95
C GLY A 205 -18.25 7.80 -25.35
N ALA A 206 -16.99 7.35 -25.47
CA ALA A 206 -16.38 7.03 -26.76
C ALA A 206 -17.01 5.79 -27.45
N ARG A 207 -17.58 4.86 -26.67
CA ARG A 207 -18.03 3.57 -27.18
C ARG A 207 -19.54 3.45 -27.36
N PHE A 208 -20.30 4.16 -26.54
CA PHE A 208 -21.76 4.12 -26.52
C PHE A 208 -22.40 5.50 -26.68
N GLY A 209 -21.60 6.56 -26.84
CA GLY A 209 -22.11 7.88 -27.21
C GLY A 209 -22.78 7.83 -28.59
N ALA A 210 -23.95 8.44 -28.70
CA ALA A 210 -24.64 8.56 -29.99
C ALA A 210 -23.75 9.32 -30.99
N PRO A 211 -23.67 8.92 -32.26
CA PRO A 211 -23.06 9.77 -33.28
C PRO A 211 -23.80 11.10 -33.27
N SER A 212 -23.08 12.21 -33.08
CA SER A 212 -23.65 13.54 -33.27
C SER A 212 -24.27 13.57 -34.67
N ALA A 213 -25.58 13.73 -34.75
CA ALA A 213 -26.29 13.94 -36.00
C ALA A 213 -25.64 15.13 -36.71
N ALA A 214 -24.92 14.84 -37.79
CA ALA A 214 -24.38 15.80 -38.74
C ALA A 214 -25.06 15.52 -40.08
#